data_AF-T0Z0D0-F1
#
_entry.id   AF-T0Z0D0-F1
#
_cell.length_a   1.000
_cell.length_b   1.000
_cell.length_c   1.000
_cell.angle_alpha   90.00
_cell.angle_beta   90.00
_cell.angle_gamma   90.00
#
_symmetry.space_group_name_H-M   'P 1'
#
loop_
_entity.id
_entity.type
_entity.pdbx_description
1 polymer ?
#
loop_
_entity_poly.entity_id
_entity_poly.type
_entity_poly.pdbx_seq_one_letter_code
_entity_poly.pdbx_strand_id
1 'polypeptide(L)'
;MPGNAVPLAQASAQLQTLQHHWLGVAAEFDGLEAPGAPGRGALNTIGWALKLNHLKVASSEAAPRIVHHALQIAGILGYKNDSPYSVARHYRDVLSAPLMVSNGRILAKNASMLLVYQET
;
A
#
# COMPACT_ATOMS: atom_id res chain seq x y z
N MET A 1 25.79 10.62 -4.33
CA MET A 1 25.64 11.10 -5.72
C MET A 1 24.61 12.24 -5.75
N PRO A 2 25.01 13.48 -6.06
CA PRO A 2 24.08 14.62 -6.11
C PRO A 2 22.91 14.43 -7.10
N GLY A 3 23.12 13.66 -8.18
CA GLY A 3 22.12 13.47 -9.24
C GLY A 3 20.85 12.71 -8.85
N ASN A 4 20.89 11.89 -7.79
CA ASN A 4 19.73 11.09 -7.37
C ASN A 4 18.97 11.68 -6.18
N ALA A 5 19.29 12.90 -5.75
CA ALA A 5 18.66 13.54 -4.60
C ALA A 5 17.15 13.79 -4.81
N VAL A 6 16.76 14.25 -5.99
CA VAL A 6 15.34 14.51 -6.33
C VAL A 6 14.54 13.20 -6.44
N PRO A 7 14.98 12.18 -7.22
CA PRO A 7 14.34 10.87 -7.23
C PRO A 7 14.22 10.24 -5.83
N LEU A 8 15.26 10.37 -5.00
CA LEU A 8 15.25 9.87 -3.63
C LEU A 8 14.18 10.56 -2.78
N ALA A 9 14.07 11.89 -2.84
CA ALA A 9 13.04 12.62 -2.13
C ALA A 9 11.62 12.18 -2.55
N GLN A 10 11.41 11.98 -3.86
CA GLN A 10 10.14 11.50 -4.40
C GLN A 10 9.81 10.07 -3.92
N ALA A 11 10.76 9.14 -4.02
CA ALA A 11 10.59 7.77 -3.55
C ALA A 11 10.33 7.70 -2.03
N SER A 12 11.03 8.54 -1.26
CA SER A 12 10.82 8.67 0.19
C SER A 12 9.42 9.16 0.52
N ALA A 13 8.93 10.19 -0.17
CA ALA A 13 7.57 10.70 0.04
C ALA A 13 6.52 9.63 -0.28
N GLN A 14 6.67 8.91 -1.39
CA GLN A 14 5.77 7.81 -1.76
C GLN A 14 5.77 6.68 -0.72
N LEU A 15 6.95 6.30 -0.23
CA LEU A 15 7.09 5.30 0.82
C LEU A 15 6.42 5.75 2.12
N GLN A 16 6.63 6.99 2.54
CA GLN A 16 6.00 7.55 3.73
C GLN A 16 4.48 7.57 3.62
N THR A 17 3.92 7.97 2.46
CA THR A 17 2.47 7.92 2.23
C THR A 17 1.93 6.49 2.37
N LEU A 18 2.59 5.50 1.76
CA LEU A 18 2.18 4.10 1.89
C LEU A 18 2.28 3.62 3.34
N GLN A 19 3.37 3.97 4.04
CA GLN A 19 3.59 3.62 5.44
C GLN A 19 2.51 4.18 6.36
N HIS A 20 2.22 5.48 6.27
CA HIS A 20 1.19 6.11 7.08
C HIS A 20 -0.20 5.54 6.79
N HIS A 21 -0.50 5.19 5.54
CA HIS A 21 -1.79 4.61 5.19
C HIS A 21 -2.01 3.26 5.88
N TRP A 22 -1.05 2.32 5.80
CA TRP A 22 -1.23 1.01 6.44
C TRP A 22 -1.15 1.12 7.97
N LEU A 23 -0.24 1.95 8.51
CA LEU A 23 -0.12 2.19 9.94
C LEU A 23 -1.40 2.80 10.51
N GLY A 24 -2.02 3.75 9.81
CA GLY A 24 -3.28 4.35 10.22
C GLY A 24 -4.39 3.30 10.33
N VAL A 25 -4.57 2.47 9.30
CA VAL A 25 -5.57 1.39 9.32
C VAL A 25 -5.29 0.36 10.41
N ALA A 26 -4.02 0.01 10.63
CA ALA A 26 -3.61 -0.91 11.70
C ALA A 26 -3.90 -0.34 13.09
N ALA A 27 -3.56 0.93 13.33
CA ALA A 27 -3.84 1.59 14.60
C ALA A 27 -5.35 1.67 14.89
N GLU A 28 -6.17 1.96 13.87
CA GLU A 28 -7.63 1.92 14.01
C GLU A 28 -8.14 0.51 14.32
N PHE A 29 -7.53 -0.52 13.72
CA PHE A 29 -7.91 -1.91 13.96
C PHE A 29 -7.57 -2.32 15.40
N ASP A 30 -6.38 -1.99 15.88
CA ASP A 30 -5.95 -2.25 17.25
C ASP A 30 -6.84 -1.50 18.27
N GLY A 31 -7.31 -0.31 17.90
CA GLY A 31 -8.23 0.49 18.71
C GLY A 31 -9.63 -0.11 18.88
N LEU A 32 -10.01 -1.12 18.08
CA LEU A 32 -11.35 -1.75 18.20
C LEU A 32 -11.56 -2.49 19.52
N GLU A 33 -10.49 -2.89 20.20
CA GLU A 33 -10.54 -3.60 21.49
C GLU A 33 -10.40 -2.66 22.70
N ALA A 34 -10.28 -1.34 22.48
CA ALA A 34 -10.14 -0.39 23.57
C ALA A 34 -11.43 -0.32 24.43
N PRO A 35 -11.33 0.02 25.73
CA PRO A 35 -12.51 0.23 26.57
C PRO A 35 -13.46 1.27 25.97
N GLY A 36 -14.73 0.90 25.77
CA GLY A 36 -15.74 1.76 25.15
C GLY A 36 -15.70 1.81 23.61
N ALA A 37 -14.83 1.04 22.96
CA ALA A 37 -14.78 0.93 21.51
C ALA A 37 -15.94 0.07 20.95
N PRO A 38 -16.24 0.19 19.64
CA PRO A 38 -17.29 -0.59 18.98
C PRO A 38 -17.08 -2.11 18.98
N GLY A 39 -15.88 -2.59 19.32
CA GLY A 39 -15.50 -3.99 19.21
C GLY A 39 -15.29 -4.48 17.78
N ARG A 40 -14.93 -5.75 17.63
CA ARG A 40 -14.76 -6.40 16.31
C ARG A 40 -16.01 -6.40 15.43
N GLY A 41 -17.20 -6.14 15.99
CA GLY A 41 -18.43 -5.99 15.23
C GLY A 41 -18.34 -4.90 14.14
N ALA A 42 -17.52 -3.87 14.37
CA ALA A 42 -17.27 -2.81 13.40
C ALA A 42 -16.64 -3.33 12.09
N LEU A 43 -15.88 -4.43 12.13
CA LEU A 43 -15.25 -5.01 10.94
C LEU A 43 -16.28 -5.50 9.90
N ASN A 44 -17.52 -5.73 10.31
CA ASN A 44 -18.61 -6.15 9.42
C ASN A 44 -19.31 -4.97 8.72
N THR A 45 -18.93 -3.73 9.04
CA THR A 45 -19.53 -2.55 8.43
C THR A 45 -19.02 -2.33 7.01
N ILE A 46 -19.84 -1.67 6.18
CA ILE A 46 -19.45 -1.25 4.83
C ILE A 46 -18.23 -0.31 4.89
N GLY A 47 -18.16 0.57 5.88
CA GLY A 47 -17.02 1.48 6.07
C GLY A 47 -15.70 0.74 6.27
N TRP A 48 -15.66 -0.28 7.13
CA TRP A 48 -14.47 -1.12 7.31
C TRP A 48 -14.12 -1.94 6.07
N ALA A 49 -15.13 -2.48 5.38
CA ALA A 49 -14.91 -3.21 4.13
C ALA A 49 -14.30 -2.30 3.04
N LEU A 50 -14.83 -1.09 2.85
CA LEU A 50 -14.29 -0.08 1.93
C LEU A 50 -12.86 0.30 2.29
N LYS A 51 -12.59 0.58 3.58
CA LYS A 51 -11.27 0.94 4.10
C LYS A 51 -10.22 -0.12 3.80
N LEU A 52 -10.50 -1.38 4.14
CA LEU A 52 -9.57 -2.49 3.87
C LEU A 52 -9.37 -2.75 2.38
N ASN A 53 -10.43 -2.61 1.57
CA ASN A 53 -10.33 -2.72 0.13
C ASN A 53 -9.45 -1.60 -0.47
N HIS A 54 -9.62 -0.36 -0.03
CA HIS A 54 -8.76 0.75 -0.43
C HIS A 54 -7.31 0.53 -0.02
N LEU A 55 -7.06 0.06 1.20
CA LEU A 55 -5.70 -0.25 1.64
C LEU A 55 -5.03 -1.30 0.73
N LYS A 56 -5.74 -2.38 0.39
CA LYS A 56 -5.24 -3.43 -0.51
C LYS A 56 -4.89 -2.88 -1.90
N VAL A 57 -5.82 -2.16 -2.52
CA VAL A 57 -5.61 -1.57 -3.86
C VAL A 57 -4.45 -0.58 -3.83
N ALA A 58 -4.48 0.41 -2.92
CA ALA A 58 -3.45 1.42 -2.81
C ALA A 58 -2.06 0.82 -2.58
N SER A 59 -1.95 -0.18 -1.69
CA SER A 59 -0.68 -0.85 -1.41
C SER A 59 -0.16 -1.65 -2.59
N SER A 60 -1.05 -2.39 -3.27
CA SER A 60 -0.69 -3.20 -4.43
C SER A 60 -0.15 -2.36 -5.59
N GLU A 61 -0.64 -1.14 -5.77
CA GLU A 61 -0.23 -0.24 -6.84
C GLU A 61 1.01 0.58 -6.46
N ALA A 62 1.10 1.01 -5.20
CA ALA A 62 2.21 1.84 -4.73
C ALA A 62 3.51 1.04 -4.62
N ALA A 63 3.47 -0.20 -4.13
CA ALA A 63 4.68 -0.98 -3.87
C ALA A 63 5.54 -1.21 -5.13
N PRO A 64 5.00 -1.66 -6.29
CA PRO A 64 5.79 -1.78 -7.52
C PRO A 64 6.42 -0.46 -7.98
N ARG A 65 5.70 0.65 -7.85
CA ARG A 65 6.23 1.99 -8.22
C ARG A 65 7.39 2.40 -7.33
N ILE A 66 7.25 2.23 -6.01
CA ILE A 66 8.29 2.58 -5.04
C ILE A 66 9.56 1.75 -5.28
N VAL A 67 9.41 0.43 -5.45
CA VAL A 67 10.56 -0.46 -5.68
C VAL A 67 11.21 -0.19 -7.04
N HIS A 68 10.42 0.13 -8.06
CA HIS A 68 10.97 0.56 -9.35
C HIS A 68 11.79 1.85 -9.21
N HIS A 69 11.30 2.83 -8.44
CA HIS A 69 12.02 4.07 -8.20
C HIS A 69 13.33 3.81 -7.45
N ALA A 70 13.31 2.93 -6.44
CA ALA A 70 14.51 2.48 -5.73
C ALA A 70 15.53 1.82 -6.67
N LEU A 71 15.07 1.00 -7.63
CA LEU A 71 15.92 0.41 -8.67
C LEU A 71 16.58 1.50 -9.53
N GLN A 72 15.84 2.51 -9.97
CA GLN A 72 16.39 3.62 -10.77
C GLN A 72 17.44 4.43 -9.99
N ILE A 73 17.22 4.65 -8.69
CA ILE A 73 18.17 5.35 -7.80
C ILE A 73 19.45 4.53 -7.59
N ALA A 74 19.32 3.22 -7.38
CA ALA A 74 20.46 2.32 -7.15
C ALA A 74 21.20 1.94 -8.46
N GLY A 75 20.56 2.15 -9.60
CA GLY A 75 21.11 1.84 -10.92
C GLY A 75 21.47 0.37 -11.09
N ILE A 76 22.57 0.10 -11.79
CA ILE A 76 22.99 -1.27 -12.10
C ILE A 76 23.26 -2.10 -10.84
N LEU A 77 23.70 -1.48 -9.74
CA LEU A 77 23.92 -2.16 -8.46
C LEU A 77 22.61 -2.59 -7.80
N GLY A 78 21.50 -1.91 -8.07
CA GLY A 78 20.16 -2.34 -7.65
C GLY A 78 19.58 -3.45 -8.52
N TYR A 79 19.96 -3.48 -9.80
CA TYR A 79 19.51 -4.49 -10.75
C TYR A 79 20.25 -5.83 -10.57
N LYS A 80 21.54 -5.78 -10.27
CA LYS A 80 22.40 -6.97 -10.10
C LYS A 80 21.90 -7.81 -8.92
N ASN A 81 21.77 -9.13 -9.11
CA ASN A 81 21.28 -10.03 -8.04
C ASN A 81 22.33 -10.27 -6.92
N ASP A 82 23.62 -10.19 -7.25
CA ASP A 82 24.76 -10.42 -6.35
C ASP A 82 25.39 -9.09 -5.87
N SER A 83 24.54 -8.12 -5.54
CA SER A 83 24.93 -6.82 -5.00
C SER A 83 24.28 -6.60 -3.63
N PRO A 84 24.97 -5.97 -2.65
CA PRO A 84 24.36 -5.63 -1.37
C PRO A 84 23.24 -4.59 -1.49
N TYR A 85 23.14 -3.92 -2.65
CA TYR A 85 22.10 -2.92 -2.94
C TYR A 85 20.96 -3.50 -3.81
N SER A 86 20.94 -4.81 -4.04
CA SER A 86 19.98 -5.43 -4.94
C SER A 86 18.53 -5.23 -4.48
N VAL A 87 17.67 -4.81 -5.41
CA VAL A 87 16.21 -4.75 -5.22
C VAL A 87 15.48 -5.68 -6.18
N ALA A 88 16.20 -6.46 -6.99
CA ALA A 88 15.63 -7.29 -8.04
C ALA A 88 14.65 -8.36 -7.51
N ARG A 89 14.93 -8.96 -6.34
CA ARG A 89 14.00 -9.88 -5.67
C ARG A 89 12.74 -9.13 -5.22
N HIS A 90 12.90 -8.04 -4.48
CA HIS A 90 11.79 -7.23 -4.01
C HIS A 90 10.90 -6.78 -5.16
N TYR A 91 11.49 -6.36 -6.28
CA TYR A 91 10.73 -5.88 -7.43
C TYR A 91 9.87 -6.98 -8.06
N ARG A 92 10.44 -8.17 -8.26
CA ARG A 92 9.69 -9.35 -8.75
C ARG A 92 8.57 -9.74 -7.79
N ASP A 93 8.83 -9.72 -6.48
CA ASP A 93 7.86 -10.10 -5.47
C ASP A 93 6.66 -9.14 -5.47
N VAL A 94 6.89 -7.81 -5.48
CA VAL A 94 5.80 -6.82 -5.43
C VAL A 94 4.99 -6.73 -6.71
N LEU A 95 5.56 -7.09 -7.87
CA LEU A 95 4.81 -7.13 -9.14
C LEU A 95 3.66 -8.14 -9.13
N SER A 96 3.68 -9.13 -8.23
CA SER A 96 2.55 -10.05 -8.06
C SER A 96 1.35 -9.41 -7.36
N ALA A 97 1.55 -8.34 -6.58
CA ALA A 97 0.51 -7.79 -5.70
C ALA A 97 -0.74 -7.30 -6.47
N PRO A 98 -0.64 -6.47 -7.55
CA PRO A 98 -1.82 -6.07 -8.32
C PRO A 98 -2.59 -7.25 -8.93
N LEU A 99 -1.87 -8.32 -9.31
CA LEU A 99 -2.44 -9.52 -9.92
C LEU A 99 -3.22 -10.34 -8.90
N MET A 100 -2.66 -10.52 -7.71
CA MET A 100 -3.27 -11.30 -6.62
C MET A 100 -4.46 -10.58 -5.98
N VAL A 101 -4.33 -9.26 -5.76
CA VAL A 101 -5.39 -8.43 -5.17
C VAL A 101 -6.57 -8.30 -6.13
N SER A 102 -6.32 -8.35 -7.44
CA SER A 102 -7.33 -8.16 -8.49
C SER A 102 -8.08 -6.84 -8.33
N ASN A 103 -7.32 -5.74 -8.47
CA ASN A 103 -7.79 -4.38 -8.20
C ASN A 103 -9.10 -4.06 -8.92
N GLY A 104 -9.26 -4.47 -10.19
CA GLY A 104 -10.49 -4.24 -10.95
C GLY A 104 -11.74 -4.83 -10.29
N ARG A 105 -11.65 -6.05 -9.71
CA ARG A 105 -12.79 -6.66 -9.01
C ARG A 105 -13.09 -5.95 -7.69
N ILE A 106 -12.04 -5.56 -6.95
CA ILE A 106 -12.22 -4.81 -5.70
C ILE A 106 -12.85 -3.44 -5.97
N LEU A 107 -12.36 -2.71 -6.98
CA LEU A 107 -12.89 -1.40 -7.36
C LEU A 107 -14.35 -1.47 -7.81
N ALA A 108 -14.72 -2.49 -8.61
CA ALA A 108 -16.11 -2.71 -8.99
C ALA A 108 -17.03 -2.95 -7.77
N LYS A 109 -16.56 -3.76 -6.80
CA LYS A 109 -17.28 -3.99 -5.54
C LYS A 109 -17.40 -2.71 -4.70
N ASN A 110 -16.30 -1.95 -4.60
CA ASN A 110 -16.29 -0.67 -3.88
C ASN A 110 -17.26 0.32 -4.49
N ALA A 111 -17.34 0.40 -5.82
CA ALA A 111 -18.30 1.27 -6.50
C ALA A 111 -19.75 0.95 -6.08
N SER A 112 -20.13 -0.33 -6.05
CA SER A 112 -21.46 -0.74 -5.56
C SER A 112 -21.67 -0.40 -4.08
N MET A 113 -20.66 -0.59 -3.23
CA MET A 113 -20.72 -0.26 -1.80
C MET A 113 -20.88 1.25 -1.56
N LEU A 114 -20.17 2.09 -2.31
CA LEU A 114 -20.21 3.55 -2.19
C LEU A 114 -21.58 4.12 -2.56
N LEU A 115 -22.33 3.50 -3.46
CA LEU A 115 -23.68 3.95 -3.84
C LEU A 115 -24.71 3.82 -2.70
N VAL A 116 -24.48 2.92 -1.75
CA VAL A 116 -25.37 2.67 -0.61
C VAL A 116 -24.78 3.16 0.72
N TYR A 117 -23.52 3.57 0.72
CA TYR A 117 -22.83 4.07 1.90
C TYR A 117 -23.24 5.50 2.18
N GLN A 118 -23.86 5.75 3.33
CA GLN A 118 -24.09 7.10 3.84
C GLN A 118 -22.95 7.42 4.81
N GLU A 119 -22.17 8.46 4.47
CA GLU A 119 -21.17 9.02 5.37
C GLU A 119 -21.93 9.65 6.55
N THR A 120 -21.71 9.13 7.75
CA THR A 120 -22.39 9.55 8.99
C THR A 120 -21.59 10.62 9.70
#